data_AF-A0A0A3HV77-F1
#
_entry.id   AF-A0A0A3HV77-F1
#
_cell.length_a   1.000
_cell.length_b   1.000
_cell.length_c   1.000
_cell.angle_alpha   90.00
_cell.angle_beta   90.00
_cell.angle_gamma   90.00
#
_symmetry.space_group_name_H-M   'P 1'
#
loop_
_entity.id
_entity.type
_entity.pdbx_description
1 polymer ?
#
loop_
_entity_poly.entity_id
_entity_poly.type
_entity_poly.pdbx_seq_one_letter_code
_entity_poly.pdbx_strand_id
1 'polypeptide(L)'
;MVQLFGVIFLWGIPALFVWSIVLSVVRTAKEPRTGQFSERTLTFIGAIYSYAVSSLASWFGLICLIFGIVGYTEDAIFGPTLFILFGAFMVYNFFPRYNMPE
;
A
#
# COMPACT_ATOMS: atom_id res chain seq x y z
N MET A 1 24.10 2.02 -1.29
CA MET A 1 22.77 2.49 -0.81
C MET A 1 21.82 2.83 -1.96
N VAL A 2 22.22 3.65 -2.95
CA VAL A 2 21.37 4.05 -4.08
C VAL A 2 20.81 2.88 -4.91
N GLN A 3 21.62 1.83 -5.17
CA GLN A 3 21.16 0.64 -5.89
C GLN A 3 20.12 -0.18 -5.11
N LEU A 4 20.30 -0.35 -3.80
CA LEU A 4 19.35 -1.09 -2.96
C LEU A 4 18.02 -0.35 -2.86
N PHE A 5 18.08 0.97 -2.70
CA PHE A 5 16.92 1.85 -2.71
C PHE A 5 16.18 1.78 -4.05
N GLY A 6 16.90 1.87 -5.17
CA GLY A 6 16.33 1.74 -6.51
C GLY A 6 15.69 0.38 -6.77
N VAL A 7 16.30 -0.71 -6.30
CA VAL A 7 15.72 -2.07 -6.40
C VAL A 7 14.45 -2.19 -5.57
N ILE A 8 14.45 -1.71 -4.33
CA ILE A 8 13.26 -1.71 -3.47
C ILE A 8 12.15 -0.86 -4.10
N PHE A 9 12.48 0.31 -4.65
CA PHE A 9 11.52 1.21 -5.31
C PHE A 9 10.93 0.60 -6.58
N LEU A 10 11.76 -0.04 -7.41
CA LEU A 10 11.36 -0.64 -8.69
C LEU A 10 10.58 -1.94 -8.49
N TRP A 11 10.97 -2.78 -7.54
CA TRP A 11 10.31 -4.06 -7.24
C TRP A 11 9.15 -3.94 -6.25
N GLY A 12 9.07 -2.85 -5.49
CA GLY A 12 7.93 -2.53 -4.63
C GLY A 12 6.64 -2.45 -5.44
N ILE A 13 6.65 -1.78 -6.60
CA ILE A 13 5.46 -1.63 -7.44
C ILE A 13 4.89 -2.99 -7.90
N PRO A 14 5.70 -3.90 -8.52
CA PRO A 14 5.26 -5.26 -8.82
C PRO A 14 4.78 -6.06 -7.60
N ALA A 15 5.50 -5.97 -6.47
CA ALA A 15 5.16 -6.71 -5.25
C ALA A 15 3.81 -6.27 -4.67
N LEU A 16 3.52 -4.96 -4.68
CA LEU A 16 2.24 -4.40 -4.25
C LEU A 16 1.11 -4.79 -5.20
N PHE A 17 1.40 -4.88 -6.50
CA PHE A 17 0.43 -5.34 -7.48
C PHE A 17 0.03 -6.81 -7.23
N VAL A 18 1.02 -7.67 -6.98
CA VAL A 18 0.79 -9.07 -6.57
C VAL A 18 0.02 -9.14 -5.25
N TRP A 19 0.39 -8.34 -4.26
CA TRP A 19 -0.31 -8.28 -2.98
C TRP A 19 -1.77 -7.83 -3.13
N SER A 20 -2.05 -6.87 -4.01
CA SER A 20 -3.40 -6.38 -4.31
C SER A 20 -4.27 -7.46 -4.96
N ILE A 21 -3.68 -8.29 -5.83
CA ILE A 21 -4.35 -9.45 -6.41
C ILE A 21 -4.69 -10.47 -5.31
N VAL A 22 -3.76 -10.80 -4.41
CA VAL A 22 -4.01 -11.73 -3.29
C VAL A 22 -5.14 -11.23 -2.41
N LEU A 23 -5.14 -9.95 -2.05
CA LEU A 23 -6.17 -9.36 -1.20
C LEU A 23 -7.55 -9.37 -1.86
N SER A 24 -7.61 -9.11 -3.17
CA SER A 24 -8.87 -9.21 -3.90
C SER A 24 -9.42 -10.63 -3.93
N VAL A 25 -8.54 -11.64 -4.14
CA VAL A 25 -8.93 -13.06 -4.11
C VAL A 25 -9.48 -13.45 -2.73
N VAL A 26 -8.84 -13.00 -1.65
CA VAL A 26 -9.32 -13.24 -0.27
C VAL A 26 -10.68 -12.60 -0.02
N ARG A 27 -10.90 -11.37 -0.50
CA ARG A 27 -12.20 -10.68 -0.36
C ARG A 27 -13.31 -11.42 -1.11
N THR A 28 -13.08 -11.80 -2.37
CA THR A 28 -14.08 -12.54 -3.17
C THR A 28 -14.34 -13.94 -2.63
N ALA A 29 -13.37 -14.55 -1.95
CA ALA A 29 -13.56 -15.82 -1.25
C ALA A 29 -14.45 -15.68 0.01
N LYS A 30 -14.43 -14.52 0.67
CA LYS A 30 -15.23 -14.24 1.88
C LYS A 30 -16.64 -13.71 1.57
N GLU A 31 -16.87 -13.05 0.44
CA GLU A 31 -18.20 -12.54 0.08
C GLU A 31 -19.19 -13.67 -0.25
N PRO A 32 -20.42 -13.66 0.33
CA PRO A 32 -21.44 -14.68 0.07
C PRO A 32 -21.83 -14.72 -1.41
N ARG A 33 -22.13 -15.93 -1.94
CA ARG A 33 -22.53 -16.19 -3.34
C ARG A 33 -23.94 -15.65 -3.68
N THR A 34 -24.17 -14.37 -3.47
CA THR A 34 -25.45 -13.70 -3.76
C THR A 34 -25.19 -12.56 -4.74
N GLY A 35 -25.19 -12.87 -6.04
CA GLY A 35 -25.04 -11.87 -7.11
C GLY A 35 -24.76 -12.51 -8.48
N GLN A 36 -25.26 -11.88 -9.56
CA GLN A 36 -24.98 -12.30 -10.93
C GLN A 36 -23.48 -12.18 -11.24
N PHE A 37 -22.94 -13.09 -12.07
CA PHE A 37 -21.50 -13.21 -12.39
C PHE A 37 -20.85 -11.88 -12.86
N SER A 38 -21.61 -11.04 -13.56
CA SER A 38 -21.15 -9.75 -14.09
C SER A 38 -20.93 -8.71 -12.98
N GLU A 39 -21.84 -8.64 -12.02
CA GLU A 39 -21.76 -7.72 -10.89
C GLU A 39 -20.55 -8.06 -10.01
N ARG A 40 -20.35 -9.37 -9.75
CA ARG A 40 -19.18 -9.90 -9.03
C ARG A 40 -17.85 -9.56 -9.69
N THR A 41 -17.80 -9.56 -11.02
CA THR A 41 -16.58 -9.23 -11.78
C THR A 41 -16.24 -7.75 -11.64
N LEU A 42 -17.24 -6.86 -11.68
CA LEU A 42 -17.07 -5.42 -11.43
C LEU A 42 -16.64 -5.14 -9.98
N THR A 43 -17.24 -5.81 -8.99
CA THR A 43 -16.83 -5.65 -7.59
C THR A 43 -15.40 -6.15 -7.35
N PHE A 44 -15.02 -7.26 -8.00
CA PHE A 44 -13.66 -7.80 -7.95
C PHE A 44 -12.63 -6.86 -8.57
N ILE A 45 -12.90 -6.32 -9.78
CA ILE A 45 -11.99 -5.36 -10.43
C ILE A 45 -11.91 -4.07 -9.63
N GLY A 46 -13.04 -3.57 -9.11
CA GLY A 46 -13.07 -2.41 -8.21
C GLY A 46 -12.28 -2.63 -6.93
N ALA A 47 -12.36 -3.84 -6.35
CA ALA A 47 -11.57 -4.22 -5.18
C ALA A 47 -10.07 -4.30 -5.51
N ILE A 48 -9.67 -4.89 -6.65
CA ILE A 48 -8.27 -4.89 -7.11
C ILE A 48 -7.76 -3.45 -7.20
N TYR A 49 -8.50 -2.57 -7.86
CA TYR A 49 -8.07 -1.18 -8.04
C TYR A 49 -7.97 -0.44 -6.71
N SER A 50 -8.98 -0.57 -5.83
CA SER A 50 -8.97 0.05 -4.50
C SER A 50 -7.80 -0.46 -3.66
N TYR A 51 -7.55 -1.77 -3.64
CA TYR A 51 -6.42 -2.36 -2.92
C TYR A 51 -5.09 -1.97 -3.55
N ALA A 52 -4.99 -1.86 -4.88
CA ALA A 52 -3.78 -1.40 -5.56
C ALA A 52 -3.44 0.04 -5.21
N VAL A 53 -4.41 0.95 -5.23
CA VAL A 53 -4.21 2.35 -4.84
C VAL A 53 -3.84 2.45 -3.36
N SER A 54 -4.53 1.71 -2.49
CA SER A 54 -4.25 1.67 -1.05
C SER A 54 -2.84 1.10 -0.77
N SER A 55 -2.46 0.03 -1.47
CA SER A 55 -1.14 -0.59 -1.36
C SER A 55 -0.04 0.36 -1.85
N LEU A 56 -0.28 1.11 -2.93
CA LEU A 56 0.65 2.12 -3.43
C LEU A 56 0.81 3.30 -2.46
N ALA A 57 -0.30 3.77 -1.88
CA ALA A 57 -0.27 4.83 -0.87
C ALA A 57 0.48 4.39 0.40
N SER A 58 0.22 3.20 0.92
CA SER A 58 0.97 2.67 2.07
C SER A 58 2.45 2.42 1.76
N TRP A 59 2.78 2.02 0.54
CA TRP A 59 4.16 1.91 0.09
C TRP A 59 4.90 3.25 0.04
N PHE A 60 4.24 4.28 -0.50
CA PHE A 60 4.76 5.64 -0.46
C PHE A 60 4.96 6.10 0.99
N GLY A 61 4.05 5.73 1.89
CA GLY A 61 4.20 5.96 3.32
C GLY A 61 5.44 5.30 3.94
N LEU A 62 5.72 4.03 3.59
CA LEU A 62 6.93 3.32 4.01
C LEU A 62 8.21 4.00 3.51
N ILE A 63 8.21 4.44 2.25
CA ILE A 63 9.32 5.20 1.68
C ILE A 63 9.55 6.49 2.47
N CYS A 64 8.49 7.23 2.78
CA CYS A 64 8.58 8.46 3.59
C CYS A 64 9.15 8.19 5.00
N LEU A 65 8.77 7.08 5.64
CA LEU A 65 9.35 6.68 6.92
C LEU A 65 10.87 6.43 6.81
N ILE A 66 11.30 5.68 5.80
CA ILE A 66 12.71 5.36 5.58
C ILE A 66 13.52 6.62 5.30
N PHE A 67 13.06 7.49 4.39
CA PHE A 67 13.72 8.76 4.10
C PHE A 67 13.74 9.70 5.30
N GLY A 68 12.66 9.71 6.09
CA GLY A 68 12.62 10.45 7.35
C GLY A 68 13.74 10.00 8.29
N ILE A 69 13.94 8.69 8.48
CA ILE A 69 15.02 8.16 9.32
C ILE A 69 16.41 8.56 8.77
N VAL A 70 16.61 8.44 7.45
CA VAL A 70 17.88 8.82 6.81
C VAL A 70 18.12 10.33 6.94
N GLY A 71 17.09 11.16 6.83
CA GLY A 71 17.25 12.62 6.92
C GLY A 71 17.73 13.10 8.30
N TYR A 72 17.52 12.35 9.38
CA TYR A 72 18.14 12.65 10.68
C TYR A 72 19.66 12.46 10.69
N THR A 73 20.22 11.72 9.73
CA THR A 73 21.68 11.56 9.57
C THR A 73 22.34 12.76 8.89
N GLU A 74 21.55 13.68 8.33
CA GLU A 74 22.01 14.91 7.70
C GLU A 74 21.80 16.17 8.57
N ASP A 75 21.66 16.00 9.90
CA ASP A 75 21.39 17.06 10.88
C ASP A 75 20.10 17.89 10.61
N ALA A 76 19.25 17.42 9.69
CA ALA A 76 17.93 17.97 9.48
C ALA A 76 16.96 17.44 10.56
N ILE A 77 16.19 18.34 11.17
CA ILE A 77 15.23 17.96 12.24
C ILE A 77 13.80 18.09 11.72
N PHE A 78 13.46 19.20 11.09
CA PHE A 78 12.07 19.51 10.75
C PHE A 78 11.53 18.67 9.58
N GLY A 79 12.28 18.61 8.47
CA GLY A 79 11.90 17.82 7.28
C GLY A 79 11.73 16.33 7.58
N PRO A 80 12.73 15.68 8.21
CA PRO A 80 12.66 14.27 8.63
C PRO A 80 11.44 13.95 9.50
N THR A 81 11.14 14.79 10.48
CA THR A 81 9.99 14.62 11.36
C THR A 81 8.67 14.64 10.57
N LEU A 82 8.51 15.58 9.64
CA LEU A 82 7.32 15.67 8.78
C LEU A 82 7.19 14.46 7.86
N PHE A 83 8.30 13.98 7.30
CA PHE A 83 8.32 12.78 6.46
C PHE A 83 7.90 11.53 7.24
N ILE A 84 8.35 11.39 8.49
CA ILE A 84 7.95 10.26 9.35
C ILE A 84 6.46 10.35 9.68
N LEU A 85 5.96 11.51 10.11
CA LEU A 85 4.55 11.68 10.46
C LEU A 85 3.64 11.44 9.27
N PHE A 86 3.99 11.99 8.10
CA PHE A 86 3.25 11.76 6.87
C PHE A 86 3.31 10.29 6.43
N GLY A 87 4.48 9.66 6.53
CA GLY A 87 4.66 8.25 6.22
C GLY A 87 3.83 7.34 7.12
N ALA A 88 3.83 7.59 8.43
CA ALA A 88 3.02 6.87 9.40
C ALA A 88 1.51 7.05 9.12
N PHE A 89 1.07 8.28 8.81
CA PHE A 89 -0.31 8.56 8.43
C PHE A 89 -0.74 7.76 7.20
N MET A 90 0.11 7.74 6.16
CA MET A 90 -0.16 7.03 4.91
C MET A 90 -0.21 5.52 5.12
N VAL A 91 0.69 4.95 5.91
CA VAL A 91 0.64 3.52 6.24
C VAL A 91 -0.60 3.21 7.07
N TYR A 92 -0.90 3.96 8.12
CA TYR A 92 -2.03 3.66 9.01
C TYR A 92 -3.39 3.68 8.28
N ASN A 93 -3.63 4.69 7.44
CA ASN A 93 -4.94 4.87 6.79
C ASN A 93 -5.10 4.05 5.51
N PHE A 94 -4.00 3.77 4.80
CA PHE A 94 -4.05 3.13 3.49
C PHE A 94 -3.46 1.73 3.47
N PHE A 95 -3.01 1.17 4.61
CA PHE A 95 -2.56 -0.23 4.58
C PHE A 95 -3.75 -1.15 4.29
N PRO A 96 -3.75 -1.90 3.16
CA PRO A 96 -4.92 -2.58 2.64
C PRO A 96 -5.60 -3.56 3.62
N ARG A 97 -4.83 -4.12 4.56
CA ARG A 97 -5.33 -5.07 5.56
C ARG A 97 -6.25 -4.41 6.60
N TYR A 98 -6.08 -3.13 6.91
CA TYR A 98 -6.98 -2.42 7.83
C TYR A 98 -8.33 -2.07 7.20
N ASN A 99 -8.41 -2.05 5.86
CA ASN A 99 -9.64 -1.75 5.10
C ASN A 99 -10.36 -3.01 4.60
N MET A 100 -10.03 -4.20 5.12
CA MET A 100 -10.79 -5.41 4.82
C MET A 100 -12.00 -5.54 5.76
N PRO A 101 -13.22 -5.71 5.22
CA PRO A 101 -14.36 -6.10 6.05
C PRO A 101 -14.11 -7.50 6.66
N GLU A 102 -14.49 -7.68 7.92
CA GLU A 102 -14.28 -8.92 8.68
C GLU A 102 -14.98 -10.14 8.06
#